data_AF-A0A927ACM2-F1
#
_entry.id   AF-A0A927ACM2-F1
#
_cell.length_a   1.000
_cell.length_b   1.000
_cell.length_c   1.000
_cell.angle_alpha   90.00
_cell.angle_beta   90.00
_cell.angle_gamma   90.00
#
_symmetry.space_group_name_H-M   'P 1'
#
loop_
_entity.id
_entity.type
_entity.pdbx_description
1 polymer ?
#
loop_
_entity_poly.entity_id
_entity_poly.type
_entity_poly.pdbx_seq_one_letter_code
_entity_poly.pdbx_strand_id
1 'polypeptide(L)'
;MRFSEAFRETLFRYNIKGTDLAQKSGLTASQVSKFRNGENLRIDSVERILEALPLEAREYMLLLVLDKQEDRVPLPSKNLSSED
;
A
#
# COMPACT_ATOMS: atom_id res chain seq x y z
N MET A 1 -10.53 6.78 0.78
CA MET A 1 -9.84 6.43 -0.49
C MET A 1 -9.47 4.95 -0.49
N ARG A 2 -9.36 4.32 -1.66
CA ARG A 2 -8.91 2.92 -1.75
C ARG A 2 -7.54 2.70 -1.09
N PHE A 3 -6.61 3.64 -1.29
CA PHE A 3 -5.29 3.61 -0.68
C PHE A 3 -5.33 3.76 0.86
N SER A 4 -6.14 4.68 1.40
CA SER A 4 -6.24 4.85 2.86
C SER A 4 -6.84 3.62 3.56
N GLU A 5 -7.80 2.97 2.92
CA GLU A 5 -8.41 1.74 3.44
C GLU A 5 -7.43 0.57 3.40
N ALA A 6 -6.76 0.36 2.27
CA ALA A 6 -5.72 -0.65 2.12
C ALA A 6 -4.57 -0.42 3.12
N PHE A 7 -4.18 0.84 3.31
CA PHE A 7 -3.17 1.22 4.30
C PHE A 7 -3.61 0.86 5.72
N ARG A 8 -4.82 1.26 6.14
CA ARG A 8 -5.36 0.96 7.47
C ARG A 8 -5.40 -0.55 7.73
N GLU A 9 -5.88 -1.32 6.76
CA GLU A 9 -5.93 -2.79 6.84
C GLU A 9 -4.52 -3.40 6.95
N THR A 10 -3.58 -2.88 6.17
CA THR A 10 -2.17 -3.32 6.22
C THR A 10 -1.56 -3.08 7.60
N LEU A 11 -1.78 -1.91 8.19
CA LEU A 11 -1.27 -1.62 9.55
C LEU A 11 -1.86 -2.56 10.60
N PHE A 12 -3.16 -2.86 10.48
CA PHE A 12 -3.83 -3.79 11.38
C PHE A 12 -3.25 -5.21 11.24
N ARG A 13 -3.18 -5.74 10.01
CA ARG A 13 -2.69 -7.10 9.74
C ARG A 13 -1.25 -7.33 10.18
N TYR A 14 -0.37 -6.37 9.95
CA TYR A 14 1.06 -6.48 10.27
C TYR A 14 1.42 -5.90 11.65
N ASN A 15 0.42 -5.47 12.44
CA ASN A 15 0.60 -4.83 13.74
C ASN A 15 1.61 -3.66 13.72
N ILE A 16 1.54 -2.84 12.67
CA ILE A 16 2.47 -1.72 12.46
C ILE A 16 1.91 -0.47 13.13
N LYS A 17 2.69 0.11 14.04
CA LYS A 17 2.32 1.38 14.71
C LYS A 17 2.52 2.55 13.75
N GLY A 18 1.52 3.42 13.68
CA GLY A 18 1.59 4.64 12.85
C GLY A 18 2.72 5.59 13.27
N THR A 19 3.12 5.59 14.55
CA THR A 19 4.26 6.36 15.06
C THR A 19 5.59 5.93 14.45
N ASP A 20 5.79 4.62 14.32
CA ASP A 20 7.03 4.05 13.79
C ASP A 20 7.14 4.32 12.30
N LEU A 21 5.99 4.28 11.61
CA LEU A 21 5.86 4.65 10.21
C LEU A 21 6.14 6.12 9.97
N ALA A 22 5.59 7.01 10.80
CA ALA A 22 5.85 8.45 10.72
C ALA A 22 7.36 8.75 10.80
N GLN A 23 8.06 8.10 11.73
CA GLN A 23 9.50 8.23 11.87
C GLN A 23 10.25 7.73 10.63
N LYS A 24 9.92 6.54 10.12
CA LYS A 24 10.60 5.94 8.95
C LYS A 24 10.32 6.66 7.64
N SER A 25 9.11 7.18 7.45
CA SER A 25 8.70 7.86 6.21
C SER A 25 9.05 9.36 6.21
N GLY A 26 9.54 9.90 7.33
CA GLY A 26 9.76 11.34 7.51
C GLY A 26 8.46 12.17 7.47
N LEU A 27 7.32 11.54 7.76
CA LEU A 27 6.03 12.21 7.85
C LEU A 27 5.68 12.51 9.31
N THR A 28 4.81 13.48 9.54
CA THR A 28 4.28 13.71 10.87
C THR A 28 3.28 12.62 11.25
N ALA A 29 3.17 12.33 12.55
CA ALA A 29 2.14 11.42 13.07
C ALA A 29 0.71 11.87 12.70
N SER A 30 0.50 13.19 12.57
CA SER A 30 -0.76 13.77 12.10
C SER A 30 -1.06 13.38 10.65
N GLN A 31 -0.10 13.51 9.73
CA GLN A 31 -0.26 13.09 8.33
C GLN A 31 -0.57 11.59 8.21
N VAL A 32 0.14 10.75 8.96
CA VAL A 32 -0.10 9.30 8.96
C VAL A 32 -1.48 8.96 9.51
N SER A 33 -1.89 9.61 10.61
CA SER A 33 -3.22 9.41 11.21
C SER A 33 -4.35 9.85 10.28
N LYS A 34 -4.21 11.03 9.67
CA LYS A 34 -5.13 11.58 8.67
C LYS A 34 -5.30 10.64 7.48
N PHE A 35 -4.19 10.16 6.92
CA PHE A 35 -4.21 9.21 5.82
C PHE A 35 -4.89 7.89 6.21
N ARG A 36 -4.55 7.32 7.37
CA ARG A 36 -5.23 6.13 7.91
C ARG A 36 -6.74 6.32 8.05
N ASN A 37 -7.18 7.54 8.34
CA ASN A 37 -8.58 7.90 8.52
C ASN A 37 -9.29 8.32 7.22
N GLY A 38 -8.62 8.28 6.06
CA GLY A 38 -9.24 8.51 4.77
C GLY A 38 -8.93 9.85 4.11
N GLU A 39 -8.16 10.73 4.77
CA GLU A 39 -7.70 11.98 4.14
C GLU A 39 -6.65 11.71 3.08
N ASN A 40 -6.58 12.60 2.10
CA ASN A 40 -5.64 12.48 1.00
C ASN A 40 -4.25 12.94 1.44
N LEU A 41 -3.24 12.26 0.91
CA LEU A 41 -1.86 12.74 0.92
C LEU A 41 -1.44 13.07 -0.49
N ARG A 42 -0.42 13.94 -0.60
CA ARG A 42 0.29 14.12 -1.87
C ARG A 42 0.98 12.82 -2.25
N ILE A 43 1.15 12.59 -3.55
CA ILE A 43 1.69 11.33 -4.08
C ILE A 43 3.08 11.00 -3.52
N ASP A 44 3.95 12.01 -3.38
CA ASP A 44 5.28 11.88 -2.80
C ASP A 44 5.26 11.43 -1.34
N SER A 45 4.21 11.78 -0.59
CA SER A 45 4.01 11.29 0.78
C SER A 45 3.49 9.86 0.81
N VAL A 46 2.69 9.45 -0.17
CA VAL A 46 2.24 8.05 -0.32
C VAL A 46 3.41 7.14 -0.67
N GLU A 47 4.29 7.56 -1.58
CA GLU A 47 5.51 6.84 -1.93
C GLU A 47 6.40 6.59 -0.71
N ARG A 48 6.66 7.63 0.10
CA ARG A 48 7.43 7.49 1.35
C ARG A 48 6.78 6.53 2.35
N ILE A 49 5.45 6.47 2.42
CA ILE A 49 4.75 5.48 3.26
C ILE A 49 5.02 4.07 2.73
N LEU A 50 4.90 3.86 1.42
CA LEU A 50 5.16 2.55 0.80
C LEU A 50 6.61 2.11 1.01
N GLU A 51 7.57 3.02 0.89
CA GLU A 51 8.99 2.76 1.14
C GLU A 51 9.29 2.44 2.61
N ALA A 52 8.57 3.05 3.54
CA ALA A 52 8.74 2.82 4.98
C ALA A 52 8.12 1.51 5.49
N LEU A 53 7.23 0.90 4.70
CA LEU A 53 6.64 -0.39 5.03
C LEU A 53 7.64 -1.54 4.82
N PRO A 54 7.59 -2.60 5.66
CA PRO A 54 8.21 -3.88 5.34
C PRO A 54 7.76 -4.38 3.96
N LEU A 55 8.63 -5.14 3.26
CA LEU A 55 8.38 -5.57 1.89
C LEU A 55 7.03 -6.27 1.73
N GLU A 56 6.75 -7.23 2.59
CA GLU A 56 5.53 -8.04 2.57
C GLU A 56 4.29 -7.19 2.86
N ALA A 57 4.41 -6.21 3.76
CA ALA A 57 3.31 -5.29 4.09
C ALA A 57 2.99 -4.34 2.93
N ARG A 58 4.03 -3.85 2.24
CA ARG A 58 3.88 -3.03 1.02
C ARG A 58 3.21 -3.83 -0.09
N GLU A 59 3.66 -5.04 -0.36
CA GLU A 59 3.06 -5.92 -1.38
C GLU A 59 1.59 -6.20 -1.06
N TYR A 60 1.29 -6.53 0.18
CA TYR A 60 -0.08 -6.74 0.65
C TYR A 60 -0.96 -5.50 0.44
N MET A 61 -0.47 -4.32 0.81
CA MET A 61 -1.20 -3.07 0.60
C MET A 61 -1.53 -2.83 -0.88
N LEU A 62 -0.56 -3.05 -1.77
CA LEU A 62 -0.75 -2.87 -3.22
C LEU A 62 -1.72 -3.89 -3.81
N LEU A 63 -1.69 -5.14 -3.34
CA LEU A 63 -2.67 -6.17 -3.71
C LEU A 63 -4.08 -5.79 -3.26
N LEU A 64 -4.26 -5.25 -2.06
CA LEU A 64 -5.57 -4.75 -1.60
C LEU A 64 -6.07 -3.59 -2.45
N VAL A 65 -5.18 -2.70 -2.90
CA VAL A 65 -5.54 -1.63 -3.83
C VAL A 65 -5.97 -2.23 -5.17
N LEU A 66 -5.27 -3.25 -5.68
CA LEU A 66 -5.57 -3.92 -6.94
C LEU A 66 -6.89 -4.71 -6.90
N ASP A 67 -7.13 -5.48 -5.85
CA ASP A 67 -8.26 -6.42 -5.76
C ASP A 67 -9.63 -5.72 -5.73
N LYS A 68 -9.66 -4.45 -5.32
CA LYS A 68 -10.86 -3.60 -5.43
C LYS A 68 -11.16 -3.15 -6.88
N GLN A 69 -10.45 -3.65 -7.90
CA GLN A 69 -10.79 -3.45 -9.32
C GLN A 69 -11.65 -4.63 -9.79
N GLU A 70 -12.93 -4.39 -10.04
CA GLU A 70 -13.83 -5.39 -10.67
C GLU A 70 -13.50 -5.61 -12.17
N ASP A 71 -12.82 -4.64 -12.80
CA ASP A 71 -12.39 -4.70 -14.22
C ASP A 71 -11.05 -5.42 -14.41
N ARG A 72 -10.98 -6.71 -14.05
CA ARG A 72 -9.81 -7.52 -14.39
C ARG A 72 -9.76 -7.76 -15.91
N VAL A 73 -8.93 -7.00 -16.62
CA VAL A 73 -8.47 -7.40 -17.96
C VAL A 73 -7.66 -8.70 -17.79
N PRO A 74 -7.96 -9.78 -18.52
CA PRO A 74 -7.19 -11.01 -18.43
C PRO A 74 -5.71 -10.72 -18.66
N LEU A 75 -4.85 -11.16 -17.74
CA LEU A 75 -3.42 -11.08 -17.97
C LEU A 75 -3.11 -11.86 -19.25
N PRO A 76 -2.36 -11.28 -20.21
CA PRO A 76 -1.95 -12.02 -21.38
C PRO A 76 -1.19 -13.25 -20.92
N SER A 77 -1.71 -14.44 -21.28
CA SER A 77 -1.06 -15.71 -21.00
C SER A 77 0.39 -15.60 -21.47
N LYS A 78 1.32 -15.67 -20.52
CA LYS A 78 2.74 -15.73 -20.83
C LYS A 78 2.90 -17.02 -21.64
N ASN A 79 3.12 -16.91 -22.95
CA ASN A 79 3.62 -18.02 -23.73
C ASN A 79 4.99 -18.36 -23.12
N LEU A 80 5.01 -19.30 -22.17
CA LEU A 80 6.20 -20.09 -21.95
C LEU A 80 6.35 -20.88 -23.23
N SER A 81 7.06 -20.30 -24.20
CA SER A 81 7.76 -21.09 -25.19
C SER A 81 8.69 -21.99 -24.39
N SER A 82 8.27 -23.24 -24.22
CA SER A 82 9.18 -24.36 -24.08
C SER A 82 10.11 -24.28 -25.28
N GLU A 83 11.31 -23.73 -25.07
CA GLU A 83 12.41 -23.96 -25.98
C GLU A 83 12.83 -25.43 -25.79
N ASP A 84 12.68 -26.19 -26.88
CA ASP A 84 13.16 -27.57 -27.05
C ASP A 84 14.69 -27.68 -26.96
#